data_AF-A0A754AJ20-F1
#
_entry.id   AF-A0A754AJ20-F1
#
_cell.length_a   1.000
_cell.length_b   1.000
_cell.length_c   1.000
_cell.angle_alpha   90.00
_cell.angle_beta   90.00
_cell.angle_gamma   90.00
#
_symmetry.space_group_name_H-M   'P 1'
#
loop_
_entity.id
_entity.type
_entity.pdbx_description
1 polymer ?
#
loop_
_entity_poly.entity_id
_entity_poly.type
_entity_poly.pdbx_seq_one_letter_code
_entity_poly.pdbx_strand_id
1 'polypeptide(L)' 'MSKLQLIDATCQVEQEQAVLSMWLESTTKNSHPDLPRLIGSVLTLLHGVPQAMEEAESQLADCVMREHQEGKA' A
#
# COMPACT_ATOMS: atom_id res chain seq x y z
N MET A 1 -11.48 -16.35 -6.14
CA MET A 1 -10.42 -15.36 -5.84
C MET A 1 -9.57 -15.93 -4.72
N SER A 2 -8.24 -15.97 -4.90
CA SER A 2 -7.33 -16.37 -3.82
C SER A 2 -7.35 -15.29 -2.72
N LYS A 3 -7.28 -15.69 -1.45
CA LYS A 3 -7.18 -14.75 -0.33
C LYS A 3 -5.76 -14.18 -0.32
N LEU A 4 -5.63 -12.92 -0.73
CA LEU A 4 -4.38 -12.18 -0.65
C LEU A 4 -4.00 -12.00 0.82
N GLN A 5 -2.75 -12.29 1.18
CA GLN A 5 -2.25 -11.95 2.51
C GLN A 5 -2.08 -10.43 2.63
N LEU A 6 -2.15 -9.89 3.85
CA LEU A 6 -2.03 -8.46 4.06
C LEU A 6 -0.65 -7.95 3.58
N ILE A 7 0.41 -8.69 3.86
CA ILE A 7 1.76 -8.42 3.35
C ILE A 7 1.86 -8.37 1.82
N ASP A 8 1.18 -9.29 1.13
CA ASP A 8 1.17 -9.31 -0.35
C ASP A 8 0.45 -8.07 -0.88
N ALA A 9 -0.63 -7.65 -0.21
CA ALA A 9 -1.39 -6.46 -0.55
C ALA A 9 -0.59 -5.17 -0.31
N THR A 10 0.16 -5.10 0.80
CA THR A 10 1.07 -3.98 1.10
C THR A 10 2.11 -3.85 -0.02
N CYS A 11 2.75 -4.96 -0.38
CA CYS A 11 3.76 -4.98 -1.44
C CYS A 11 3.19 -4.54 -2.80
N GLN A 12 1.96 -4.92 -3.12
CA GLN A 12 1.28 -4.47 -4.34
C GLN A 12 1.07 -2.95 -4.36
N VAL A 13 0.63 -2.37 -3.25
CA VAL A 13 0.43 -0.90 -3.16
C VAL A 13 1.76 -0.16 -3.32
N GLU A 14 2.83 -0.64 -2.70
CA GLU A 14 4.17 -0.05 -2.88
C GLU A 14 4.64 -0.11 -4.34
N GLN A 15 4.42 -1.25 -5.01
CA GLN A 15 4.74 -1.40 -6.42
C GLN A 15 3.91 -0.48 -7.32
N GLU A 16 2.61 -0.34 -7.04
CA GLU A 16 1.75 0.61 -7.76
C GLU A 16 2.26 2.04 -7.61
N GLN A 17 2.64 2.45 -6.40
CA GLN A 17 3.23 3.77 -6.15
C GLN A 17 4.55 3.97 -6.90
N ALA A 18 5.41 2.94 -6.97
CA ALA A 18 6.65 3.00 -7.74
C ALA A 18 6.41 3.17 -9.23
N VAL A 19 5.47 2.40 -9.80
CA VAL A 19 5.08 2.51 -11.22
C VAL A 19 4.48 3.88 -11.52
N LEU A 20 3.57 4.37 -10.67
CA LEU A 20 2.96 5.69 -10.84
C LEU A 20 4.01 6.82 -10.74
N SER A 21 4.99 6.70 -9.84
CA SER A 21 6.10 7.66 -9.74
C SER A 21 6.95 7.66 -11.02
N MET A 22 7.30 6.49 -11.54
CA MET A 22 8.02 6.35 -12.81
C MET A 22 7.21 6.97 -13.97
N TRP A 23 5.89 6.78 -14.00
CA TRP A 23 5.04 7.38 -15.03
C TRP A 23 4.99 8.91 -14.91
N LEU A 24 4.91 9.44 -13.69
CA LEU A 24 4.94 10.87 -13.43
C LEU A 24 6.22 11.50 -13.97
N GLU A 25 7.37 10.89 -13.68
CA GLU A 25 8.69 11.31 -14.18
C GLU A 25 8.81 11.20 -15.70
N SER A 26 8.13 10.24 -16.31
CA SER A 26 8.14 10.02 -17.76
C SER A 26 7.18 10.93 -18.54
N THR A 27 6.38 11.76 -17.87
CA THR A 27 5.47 12.70 -18.54
C THR A 27 6.25 13.77 -19.30
N THR A 28 5.78 14.13 -20.50
CA THR A 28 6.46 15.10 -21.38
C THR A 28 5.53 16.26 -21.74
N LYS A 29 6.08 17.30 -22.39
CA LYS A 29 5.29 18.45 -22.89
C LYS A 29 4.20 18.07 -23.90
N ASN A 30 4.28 16.88 -24.52
CA ASN A 30 3.29 16.35 -25.45
C ASN A 30 2.22 15.47 -24.77
N SER A 31 2.40 15.14 -23.49
CA SER A 31 1.40 14.41 -22.71
C SER A 31 0.17 15.29 -22.45
N HIS A 32 -0.98 14.67 -22.17
CA HIS A 32 -2.17 15.42 -21.77
C HIS A 32 -1.85 16.30 -20.55
N PRO A 33 -2.20 17.60 -20.55
CA PRO A 33 -1.75 18.55 -19.53
C PRO A 33 -2.17 18.15 -18.11
N ASP A 34 -3.28 17.45 -17.96
CA ASP A 34 -3.75 16.97 -16.65
C ASP A 34 -3.12 15.64 -16.20
N LEU A 35 -2.43 14.90 -17.07
CA LEU A 35 -1.91 13.57 -16.74
C LEU A 35 -0.95 13.56 -15.53
N PRO A 36 0.06 14.46 -15.44
CA PRO A 36 0.92 14.54 -14.27
C PRO A 36 0.14 14.83 -12.98
N ARG A 37 -0.86 15.72 -13.07
CA ARG A 37 -1.72 16.08 -11.92
C ARG A 37 -2.56 14.90 -11.45
N LEU A 38 -3.12 14.13 -12.38
CA LEU A 38 -3.92 12.95 -12.06
C LEU A 38 -3.07 11.87 -11.39
N ILE A 39 -1.89 11.56 -11.94
CA ILE A 39 -0.96 10.60 -11.34
C ILE A 39 -0.53 11.06 -9.94
N GLY A 40 -0.16 12.33 -9.78
CA GLY A 40 0.19 12.89 -8.46
C GLY A 40 -0.96 12.85 -7.46
N SER A 41 -2.21 13.00 -7.92
CA SER A 41 -3.40 12.88 -7.07
C SER A 41 -3.57 11.45 -6.57
N VAL A 42 -3.38 10.44 -7.43
CA VAL A 42 -3.45 9.02 -7.03
C VAL A 42 -2.31 8.68 -6.05
N LEU A 43 -1.08 9.13 -6.32
CA LEU A 43 0.03 8.96 -5.38
C LEU A 43 -0.27 9.56 -4.00
N THR A 44 -0.91 10.74 -3.97
CA THR A 44 -1.33 11.40 -2.73
C THR A 44 -2.40 10.58 -1.99
N LEU A 45 -3.36 9.99 -2.72
CA LEU A 45 -4.38 9.13 -2.12
C LEU A 45 -3.80 7.83 -1.54
N LEU A 46 -2.75 7.29 -2.15
CA LEU A 46 -2.07 6.09 -1.68
C LEU A 46 -1.05 6.38 -0.57
N HIS A 47 -0.75 7.65 -0.28
CA HIS A 47 0.24 8.03 0.72
C HIS A 47 -0.19 7.55 2.12
N GLY A 48 0.69 6.81 2.80
CA GLY A 48 0.42 6.27 4.13
C GLY A 48 -0.32 4.93 4.14
N VAL A 49 -0.84 4.47 3.00
CA VAL A 49 -1.60 3.20 2.93
C VAL A 49 -0.72 1.99 3.28
N PRO A 50 0.49 1.80 2.70
CA PRO A 50 1.36 0.69 3.08
C PRO A 50 1.66 0.65 4.59
N GLN A 51 1.94 1.80 5.19
CA GLN A 51 2.27 1.93 6.61
C GLN A 51 1.09 1.53 7.49
N ALA A 52 -0.12 1.97 7.15
CA ALA A 52 -1.32 1.57 7.88
C ALA A 52 -1.61 0.06 7.76
N MET A 53 -1.27 -0.55 6.62
CA MET A 53 -1.40 -1.99 6.42
C MET A 53 -0.36 -2.79 7.23
N GLU A 54 0.90 -2.36 7.25
CA GLU A 54 1.94 -2.95 8.10
C GLU A 54 1.59 -2.86 9.59
N GLU A 55 1.09 -1.70 10.02
CA GLU A 55 0.65 -1.51 11.41
C GLU A 55 -0.52 -2.45 11.75
N ALA A 56 -1.50 -2.60 10.85
CA ALA A 56 -2.59 -3.53 11.04
C ALA A 56 -2.11 -5.00 11.12
N GLU A 57 -1.12 -5.39 10.30
CA GLU A 57 -0.52 -6.72 10.37
C GLU A 57 0.19 -6.98 11.70
N SER A 58 0.94 -5.99 12.21
CA SER A 58 1.57 -6.05 13.52
C SER A 58 0.55 -6.19 14.65
N GLN A 59 -0.52 -5.39 14.63
CA GLN A 59 -1.58 -5.47 15.64
C GLN A 59 -2.31 -6.81 15.62
N LEU A 60 -2.54 -7.38 14.44
CA LEU A 60 -3.12 -8.71 14.28
C LEU A 60 -2.19 -9.79 14.88
N ALA A 61 -0.89 -9.70 14.63
CA ALA A 61 0.08 -10.62 15.20
C ALA A 61 0.10 -10.56 16.74
N ASP A 62 0.06 -9.36 17.31
CA ASP A 62 0.01 -9.16 18.77
C ASP A 62 -1.25 -9.76 19.40
N CYS A 63 -2.40 -9.59 18.76
CA CYS A 63 -3.66 -10.19 19.21
C CYS A 63 -3.58 -11.73 19.23
N VAL A 64 -3.10 -12.34 18.13
CA VAL A 64 -2.95 -13.81 18.03
C VAL A 64 -2.00 -14.34 19.10
N MET A 65 -0.90 -13.64 19.38
CA MET A 65 0.05 -14.04 20.41
C MET A 65 -0.56 -13.97 21.82
N ARG A 66 -1.38 -12.95 22.10
CA ARG A 66 -2.07 -12.80 23.39
C ARG A 66 -3.10 -13.90 23.62
N GLU A 67 -3.95 -14.17 22.63
CA GLU A 67 -4.92 -15.26 22.68
C GLU A 67 -4.25 -16.62 22.93
N HIS A 68 -3.08 -16.85 22.33
CA HIS A 68 -2.32 -18.07 22.53
C HIS A 68 -1.72 -18.21 23.94
N GLN A 69 -1.36 -17.10 24.59
CA GLN A 69 -0.89 -17.08 25.98
C GLN A 69 -2.04 -17.33 26.96
N GLU A 70 -3.21 -16.73 26.71
CA GLU A 70 -4.39 -16.85 27.56
C GLU A 70 -5.04 -18.23 27.47
N GLY A 71 -5.06 -18.87 26.30
CA GLY A 71 -5.58 -20.24 26.12
C GLY A 71 -4.68 -21.36 26.66
N LYS A 72 -3.48 -21.02 27.16
CA LYS A 72 -2.50 -21.95 27.77
C LYS A 72 -2.48 -21.88 29.30
N ALA A 73 -3.27 -21.00 29.92
CA ALA A 73 -3.46 -20.89 31.37
C ALA A 73 -4.68 -21.71 31.83
#